data_AF-A0A2V6ZMV0-F1
#
_entry.id   AF-A0A2V6ZMV0-F1
#
_cell.length_a   1.000
_cell.length_b   1.000
_cell.length_c   1.000
_cell.angle_alpha   90.00
_cell.angle_beta   90.00
_cell.angle_gamma   90.00
#
_symmetry.space_group_name_H-M   'P 1'
#
loop_
_entity.id
_entity.type
_entity.pdbx_description
1 polymer ?
#
loop_
_entity_poly.entity_id
_entity_poly.type
_entity_poly.pdbx_seq_one_letter_code
_entity_poly.pdbx_strand_id
1 'polypeptide(L)'
;MPSRLADLIRKARRLAAERDRLIEDLAGEWTHALRGQGLSTADLEELWAGLVEDAVRRGRQSGEGKWTAQTWRHEAQEVVARVRQKVEAALGER
;
A
#
# COMPACT_ATOMS: atom_id res chain seq x y z
N MET A 1 -3.91 18.09 31.84
CA MET A 1 -2.88 17.42 31.00
C MET A 1 -3.54 16.25 30.30
N PRO A 2 -3.61 16.21 28.95
CA PRO A 2 -4.12 15.01 28.28
C PRO A 2 -3.27 13.80 28.69
N SER A 3 -3.92 12.65 28.89
CA SER A 3 -3.20 11.43 29.25
C SER A 3 -2.33 10.98 28.07
N ARG A 4 -1.16 10.40 28.35
CA ARG A 4 -0.27 9.82 27.32
C ARG A 4 -1.02 8.90 26.35
N LEU A 5 -2.06 8.20 26.84
CA LEU A 5 -2.95 7.39 26.03
C LEU A 5 -3.75 8.21 25.01
N ALA A 6 -4.34 9.33 25.41
CA ALA A 6 -5.10 10.21 24.51
C ALA A 6 -4.22 10.75 23.37
N ASP A 7 -2.97 11.10 23.67
CA ASP A 7 -2.03 11.57 22.65
C ASP A 7 -1.61 10.45 21.68
N LEU A 8 -1.40 9.24 22.17
CA LEU A 8 -1.15 8.06 21.33
C LEU A 8 -2.34 7.75 20.41
N ILE A 9 -3.57 7.83 20.91
CA ILE A 9 -4.79 7.64 20.11
C ILE A 9 -4.86 8.70 19.00
N ARG A 10 -4.61 9.97 19.33
CA ARG A 10 -4.62 11.05 18.33
C ARG A 10 -3.54 10.83 17.26
N LYS A 11 -2.34 10.42 17.67
CA LYS A 11 -1.25 10.10 16.75
C LYS A 11 -1.61 8.94 15.83
N ALA A 12 -2.16 7.85 16.38
CA ALA A 12 -2.59 6.69 15.60
C ALA A 12 -3.65 7.06 14.55
N ARG A 13 -4.65 7.86 14.94
CA ARG A 13 -5.69 8.36 14.01
C ARG A 13 -5.10 9.21 12.89
N ARG A 14 -4.16 10.11 13.23
CA ARG A 14 -3.49 10.95 12.22
C ARG A 14 -2.70 10.10 11.23
N LEU A 15 -1.91 9.14 11.71
CA LEU A 15 -1.13 8.24 10.86
C LEU A 15 -2.02 7.36 9.97
N ALA A 16 -3.16 6.90 10.49
CA ALA A 16 -4.14 6.15 9.68
C ALA A 16 -4.70 7.02 8.55
N ALA A 17 -5.12 8.26 8.85
CA ALA A 17 -5.62 9.19 7.83
C ALA A 17 -4.55 9.56 6.79
N GLU A 18 -3.30 9.71 7.21
CA GLU A 18 -2.16 9.98 6.33
C GLU A 18 -1.89 8.79 5.40
N ARG A 19 -1.88 7.55 5.92
CA ARG A 19 -1.78 6.33 5.11
C ARG A 19 -2.90 6.26 4.08
N ASP A 20 -4.14 6.51 4.50
CA ASP A 20 -5.30 6.40 3.60
C ASP A 20 -5.23 7.44 2.48
N ARG A 21 -4.76 8.65 2.79
CA ARG A 21 -4.48 9.68 1.77
C ARG A 21 -3.37 9.26 0.80
N LEU A 22 -2.25 8.73 1.30
CA LEU A 22 -1.16 8.25 0.44
C LEU A 22 -1.62 7.13 -0.49
N ILE A 23 -2.47 6.23 -0.01
CA ILE A 23 -3.06 5.16 -0.83
C ILE A 23 -3.94 5.76 -1.94
N GLU A 24 -4.75 6.77 -1.62
CA GLU A 24 -5.61 7.43 -2.61
C GLU A 24 -4.80 8.13 -3.71
N ASP A 25 -3.81 8.94 -3.30
CA ASP A 25 -2.95 9.68 -4.21
C ASP A 25 -2.20 8.71 -5.14
N LEU A 26 -1.61 7.63 -4.58
CA LEU A 26 -0.94 6.59 -5.37
C LEU A 26 -1.90 5.85 -6.31
N ALA A 27 -3.13 5.54 -5.87
CA ALA A 27 -4.10 4.87 -6.73
C ALA A 27 -4.44 5.74 -7.95
N GLY A 28 -4.59 7.05 -7.77
CA GLY A 28 -4.80 7.97 -8.89
C GLY A 28 -3.66 7.97 -9.91
N GLU A 29 -2.41 8.03 -9.42
CA GLU A 29 -1.22 7.97 -10.26
C GLU A 29 -1.11 6.63 -11.02
N TRP A 30 -1.33 5.51 -10.34
CA TRP A 30 -1.31 4.18 -10.95
C TRP A 30 -2.41 4.02 -12.00
N THR A 31 -3.64 4.44 -11.70
CA THR A 31 -4.74 4.40 -12.69
C THR A 31 -4.39 5.21 -13.92
N HIS A 32 -3.80 6.40 -13.76
CA HIS A 32 -3.38 7.22 -14.90
C HIS A 32 -2.30 6.51 -15.74
N ALA A 33 -1.29 5.94 -15.10
CA ALA A 33 -0.18 5.25 -15.78
C ALA A 33 -0.62 3.97 -16.51
N LEU A 34 -1.50 3.18 -15.89
CA LEU A 34 -1.96 1.89 -16.43
C LEU A 34 -3.08 2.01 -17.47
N ARG A 35 -3.78 3.16 -17.50
CA ARG A 35 -4.88 3.37 -18.43
C ARG A 35 -4.41 3.29 -19.89
N GLY A 36 -5.06 2.42 -20.66
CA GLY A 36 -4.77 2.26 -22.09
C GLY A 36 -3.55 1.39 -22.40
N GLN A 37 -2.89 0.80 -21.40
CA GLN A 37 -1.73 -0.07 -21.60
C GLN A 37 -2.09 -1.48 -22.12
N GLY A 38 -3.38 -1.83 -22.18
CA GLY A 38 -3.83 -3.12 -22.72
C GLY A 38 -3.43 -4.33 -21.86
N LEU A 39 -3.11 -4.11 -20.58
CA LEU A 39 -2.71 -5.15 -19.63
C LEU A 39 -3.87 -6.12 -19.38
N SER A 40 -3.55 -7.41 -19.41
CA SER A 40 -4.48 -8.45 -18.97
C SER A 40 -4.57 -8.51 -17.44
N THR A 41 -5.57 -9.22 -16.93
CA THR A 41 -5.68 -9.50 -15.49
C THR A 41 -4.43 -10.20 -14.95
N ALA A 42 -3.83 -11.11 -15.73
CA ALA A 42 -2.61 -11.82 -15.31
C ALA A 42 -1.41 -10.87 -15.20
N ASP A 43 -1.28 -9.92 -16.14
CA ASP A 43 -0.20 -8.92 -16.08
C ASP A 43 -0.33 -8.03 -14.84
N LEU A 44 -1.55 -7.66 -14.48
CA LEU A 44 -1.82 -6.90 -13.25
C LEU A 44 -1.52 -7.72 -11.99
N GLU A 45 -1.90 -9.00 -11.95
CA GLU A 45 -1.57 -9.88 -10.84
C GLU A 45 -0.06 -10.03 -10.62
N GLU A 46 0.70 -10.23 -11.71
CA GLU A 46 2.16 -10.29 -11.66
C GLU A 46 2.78 -8.97 -11.18
N LEU A 47 2.28 -7.84 -11.70
CA LEU A 47 2.70 -6.50 -11.27
C LEU A 47 2.52 -6.32 -9.76
N TRP A 48 1.33 -6.62 -9.23
CA TRP A 48 1.04 -6.46 -7.80
C TRP A 48 1.88 -7.39 -6.92
N ALA A 49 2.07 -8.65 -7.34
CA ALA A 49 2.94 -9.59 -6.65
C ALA A 49 4.41 -9.10 -6.61
N GLY A 50 4.90 -8.56 -7.73
CA GLY A 50 6.23 -7.98 -7.84
C GLY A 50 6.46 -6.82 -6.87
N LEU A 51 5.47 -5.93 -6.72
CA LEU A 51 5.56 -4.81 -5.76
C LEU A 51 5.65 -5.29 -4.30
N VAL A 52 4.90 -6.34 -3.93
CA VAL A 52 4.98 -6.91 -2.58
C VAL A 52 6.37 -7.46 -2.31
N GLU A 53 6.92 -8.27 -3.23
CA GLU A 53 8.25 -8.84 -3.03
C GLU A 53 9.35 -7.78 -3.05
N ASP A 54 9.22 -6.73 -3.87
CA ASP A 54 10.15 -5.59 -3.85
C ASP A 54 10.11 -4.84 -2.51
N ALA A 55 8.90 -4.60 -1.97
CA ALA A 55 8.71 -3.96 -0.67
C ALA A 55 9.30 -4.80 0.47
N VAL A 56 9.08 -6.13 0.45
CA VAL A 56 9.68 -7.06 1.43
C VAL A 56 11.20 -7.02 1.36
N ARG A 57 11.76 -7.06 0.15
CA ARG A 57 13.21 -6.99 -0.08
C ARG A 57 13.80 -5.69 0.48
N ARG A 58 13.19 -4.54 0.17
CA ARG A 58 13.64 -3.22 0.66
C ARG A 58 13.47 -3.08 2.17
N GLY A 59 12.34 -3.52 2.71
CA GLY A 59 12.06 -3.49 4.15
C GLY A 59 13.09 -4.29 4.96
N ARG A 60 13.52 -5.46 4.45
CA ARG A 60 14.61 -6.24 5.07
C ARG A 60 15.97 -5.54 4.99
N GLN A 61 16.24 -4.82 3.91
CA GLN A 61 17.50 -4.08 3.72
C GLN A 61 17.58 -2.82 4.59
N SER A 62 16.43 -2.23 4.96
CA SER A 62 16.36 -1.00 5.77
C SER A 62 16.86 -1.16 7.21
N GLY A 63 17.22 -2.36 7.66
CA GLY A 63 17.95 -2.57 8.91
C GLY A 63 17.16 -2.27 10.19
N GLU A 64 15.86 -1.99 10.10
CA GLU A 64 14.97 -1.97 11.26
C GLU A 64 14.77 -3.40 11.75
N GLY A 65 15.78 -3.94 12.47
CA GLY A 65 15.88 -5.32 12.95
C GLY A 65 14.76 -5.78 13.90
N LYS A 66 13.66 -5.05 13.95
CA LYS A 66 12.44 -5.35 14.68
C LYS A 66 11.45 -6.16 13.87
N TRP A 67 11.45 -6.08 12.53
CA TRP A 67 10.42 -6.71 11.69
C TRP A 67 10.95 -7.90 10.91
N THR A 68 10.24 -9.02 11.01
CA THR A 68 10.55 -10.23 10.24
C THR A 68 10.15 -10.03 8.78
N ALA A 69 10.70 -10.87 7.88
CA ALA A 69 10.25 -10.90 6.49
C ALA A 69 8.75 -11.15 6.36
N GLN A 70 8.18 -11.95 7.27
CA GLN A 70 6.74 -12.23 7.30
C GLN A 70 5.92 -11.00 7.70
N THR A 71 6.40 -10.22 8.67
CA THR A 71 5.78 -8.95 9.07
C THR A 71 5.77 -7.97 7.88
N TRP A 72 6.93 -7.79 7.23
CA TRP A 72 7.00 -6.95 6.02
C TRP A 72 6.07 -7.42 4.92
N ARG A 73 5.99 -8.74 4.69
CA ARG A 73 5.09 -9.29 3.66
C ARG A 73 3.64 -8.99 3.97
N HIS A 74 3.22 -9.14 5.23
CA HIS A 74 1.87 -8.82 5.64
C HIS A 74 1.52 -7.34 5.43
N GLU A 75 2.38 -6.43 5.89
CA GLU A 75 2.17 -4.98 5.74
C GLU A 75 2.16 -4.56 4.26
N ALA A 76 3.10 -5.08 3.46
CA ALA A 76 3.16 -4.80 2.03
C ALA A 76 1.91 -5.31 1.30
N GLN A 77 1.44 -6.51 1.64
CA GLN A 77 0.21 -7.07 1.08
C GLN A 77 -1.01 -6.21 1.41
N GLU A 78 -1.15 -5.73 2.65
CA GLU A 78 -2.27 -4.87 3.03
C GLU A 78 -2.31 -3.57 2.21
N VAL A 79 -1.17 -2.89 2.10
CA VAL A 79 -1.07 -1.62 1.36
C VAL A 79 -1.30 -1.84 -0.13
N VAL A 80 -0.62 -2.82 -0.74
CA VAL A 80 -0.77 -3.12 -2.17
C VAL A 80 -2.19 -3.57 -2.49
N ALA A 81 -2.84 -4.38 -1.64
CA ALA A 81 -4.21 -4.79 -1.86
C ALA A 81 -5.19 -3.61 -1.90
N ARG A 82 -5.01 -2.60 -1.03
CA ARG A 82 -5.85 -1.39 -1.04
C ARG A 82 -5.62 -0.52 -2.26
N VAL A 83 -4.37 -0.36 -2.69
CA VAL A 83 -4.06 0.35 -3.95
C VAL A 83 -4.67 -0.40 -5.14
N ARG A 84 -4.42 -1.71 -5.24
CA ARG A 84 -4.98 -2.60 -6.26
C ARG A 84 -6.50 -2.46 -6.38
N GLN A 85 -7.21 -2.57 -5.26
CA GLN A 85 -8.67 -2.48 -5.23
C GLN A 85 -9.17 -1.17 -5.86
N LYS A 86 -8.56 -0.03 -5.53
CA LYS A 86 -8.93 1.28 -6.06
C LYS A 86 -8.60 1.41 -7.54
N VAL A 87 -7.40 0.96 -7.93
CA VAL A 87 -6.94 1.02 -9.32
C VAL A 87 -7.81 0.17 -10.23
N GLU A 88 -8.06 -1.09 -9.86
CA GLU A 88 -8.85 -2.01 -10.67
C GLU A 88 -10.32 -1.59 -10.76
N ALA A 89 -10.90 -1.05 -9.68
CA ALA A 89 -12.24 -0.45 -9.73
C ALA A 89 -12.28 0.72 -10.73
N ALA A 90 -11.33 1.65 -10.65
CA ALA A 90 -11.27 2.81 -11.55
C ALA A 90 -10.94 2.45 -13.02
N LEU A 91 -10.30 1.30 -13.26
CA LEU A 91 -10.09 0.77 -14.61
C LEU A 91 -11.34 0.07 -15.16
N GLY A 92 -12.17 -0.51 -14.29
CA GLY A 92 -13.38 -1.28 -14.62
C GLY A 92 -14.69 -0.48 -14.73
N GLU A 93 -14.75 0.77 -14.27
CA GLU A 93 -15.94 1.66 -14.40
C GLU A 93 -16.20 2.16 -15.85
N ARG A 94 -16.09 1.27 -16.84
CA ARG A 94 -16.33 1.53 -18.26
C ARG A 94 -17.48 0.71 -18.82
#